data_AF-A0A841ZAZ6-F1
#
_entry.id   AF-A0A841ZAZ6-F1
#
_cell.length_a   1.000
_cell.length_b   1.000
_cell.length_c   1.000
_cell.angle_alpha   90.00
_cell.angle_beta   90.00
_cell.angle_gamma   90.00
#
_symmetry.space_group_name_H-M   'P 1'
#
loop_
_entity.id
_entity.type
_entity.pdbx_description
1 polymer ?
#
loop_
_entity_poly.entity_id
_entity_poly.type
_entity_poly.pdbx_seq_one_letter_code
_entity_poly.pdbx_strand_id
1 'polypeptide(L)'
;MSTNTQNQTGNLLASLLEINIPSEKMILLKNDKIELTSINKEPYIFIIVSGVVGISSNTNAMIDFAGEGDLLDYNAYSSYLSGQALTDKVTIWRFGQMDIFTQIA
;
A
#
# COMPACT_ATOMS: atom_id res chain seq x y z
N MET A 1 10.46 15.66 -11.00
CA MET A 1 11.24 14.43 -11.31
C MET A 1 10.48 13.16 -10.88
N SER A 2 9.15 13.05 -11.03
CA SER A 2 8.36 11.91 -10.47
C SER A 2 7.83 10.90 -11.50
N THR A 3 7.95 11.16 -12.80
CA THR A 3 7.27 10.34 -13.83
C THR A 3 7.86 8.94 -13.98
N ASN A 4 9.15 8.75 -13.67
CA ASN A 4 9.82 7.47 -13.88
C ASN A 4 9.42 6.44 -12.81
N THR A 5 9.30 6.87 -11.54
CA THR A 5 8.95 5.98 -10.41
C THR A 5 7.49 5.55 -10.47
N GLN A 6 6.57 6.48 -10.80
CA GLN A 6 5.15 6.13 -10.97
C GLN A 6 4.94 5.12 -12.10
N ASN A 7 5.69 5.24 -13.20
CA ASN A 7 5.68 4.26 -14.28
C ASN A 7 6.22 2.89 -13.83
N GLN A 8 7.23 2.85 -12.97
CA GLN A 8 7.79 1.59 -12.46
C GLN A 8 6.80 0.86 -11.54
N THR A 9 6.15 1.56 -10.60
CA THR A 9 5.13 0.95 -9.73
C THR A 9 3.91 0.48 -10.53
N GLY A 10 3.48 1.25 -11.54
CA GLY A 10 2.41 0.84 -12.46
C GLY A 10 2.77 -0.43 -13.24
N ASN A 11 3.99 -0.53 -13.76
CA ASN A 11 4.49 -1.72 -14.46
C ASN A 11 4.60 -2.93 -13.53
N LEU A 12 5.04 -2.72 -12.28
CA LEU A 12 5.06 -3.76 -11.26
C LEU A 12 3.64 -4.27 -11.01
N LEU A 13 2.69 -3.37 -10.74
CA LEU A 13 1.30 -3.74 -10.53
C LEU A 13 0.73 -4.54 -11.71
N ALA A 14 0.95 -4.09 -12.94
CA ALA A 14 0.50 -4.80 -14.13
C ALA A 14 1.08 -6.22 -14.17
N SER A 15 2.40 -6.35 -13.97
CA SER A 15 3.08 -7.65 -13.93
C SER A 15 2.52 -8.57 -12.84
N LEU A 16 2.30 -8.06 -11.62
CA LEU A 16 1.77 -8.84 -10.49
C LEU A 16 0.34 -9.35 -10.77
N LEU A 17 -0.49 -8.53 -11.43
CA LEU A 17 -1.85 -8.92 -11.82
C LEU A 17 -1.85 -9.93 -12.97
N GLU A 18 -0.93 -9.83 -13.93
CA GLU A 18 -0.81 -10.77 -15.04
C GLU A 18 -0.43 -12.19 -14.59
N ILE A 19 0.44 -12.30 -13.59
CA ILE A 19 0.87 -13.59 -13.03
C ILE A 19 -0.08 -14.15 -11.96
N ASN A 20 -1.25 -13.53 -11.79
CA ASN A 20 -2.31 -13.95 -10.86
C ASN A 20 -1.84 -14.14 -9.40
N ILE A 21 -0.97 -13.25 -8.90
CA ILE A 21 -0.66 -13.25 -7.46
C ILE A 21 -1.94 -12.93 -6.66
N PRO A 22 -2.22 -13.67 -5.58
CA PRO A 22 -3.33 -13.35 -4.68
C PRO A 22 -3.29 -11.89 -4.24
N SER A 23 -4.38 -11.18 -4.48
CA SER A 23 -4.44 -9.74 -4.25
C SER A 23 -5.84 -9.27 -3.90
N GLU A 24 -5.90 -8.18 -3.15
CA GLU A 24 -7.14 -7.52 -2.77
C GLU A 24 -7.14 -6.08 -3.28
N LYS A 25 -8.19 -5.69 -4.00
CA LYS A 25 -8.45 -4.30 -4.34
C LYS A 25 -9.32 -3.67 -3.25
N MET A 26 -8.77 -2.70 -2.56
CA MET A 26 -9.46 -1.91 -1.54
C MET A 26 -9.87 -0.56 -2.11
N ILE A 27 -11.08 -0.13 -1.79
CA ILE A 27 -11.59 1.21 -2.09
C ILE A 27 -11.91 1.86 -0.75
N LEU A 28 -11.21 2.95 -0.44
CA LEU A 28 -11.38 3.72 0.79
C LEU A 28 -12.04 5.05 0.46
N LEU A 29 -13.05 5.43 1.22
CA LEU A 29 -13.63 6.76 1.21
C LEU A 29 -12.85 7.68 2.15
N LYS A 30 -13.01 8.99 1.98
CA LYS A 30 -12.33 9.98 2.83
C LYS A 30 -12.52 9.67 4.32
N ASN A 31 -11.40 9.72 5.04
CA ASN A 31 -11.23 9.41 6.45
C ASN A 31 -11.27 7.92 6.83
N ASP A 32 -11.58 7.00 5.90
CA ASP A 32 -11.44 5.57 6.15
C ASP A 32 -9.99 5.22 6.50
N LYS A 33 -9.83 4.23 7.38
CA LYS A 33 -8.53 3.79 7.87
C LYS A 33 -8.22 2.36 7.43
N ILE A 34 -6.94 2.10 7.20
CA ILE A 34 -6.39 0.77 6.99
C ILE A 34 -5.21 0.54 7.91
N GLU A 35 -5.01 -0.70 8.33
CA GLU A 35 -3.80 -1.11 9.03
C GLU A 35 -2.71 -1.39 7.99
N LEU A 36 -1.57 -0.72 8.12
CA LEU A 36 -0.42 -0.90 7.24
C LEU A 36 0.57 -1.89 7.83
N THR A 37 0.62 -2.00 9.16
CA THR A 37 1.37 -3.04 9.88
C THR A 37 0.44 -3.69 10.90
N SER A 38 0.52 -5.01 11.02
CA SER A 38 -0.24 -5.76 12.01
C SER A 38 0.63 -6.84 12.61
N ILE A 39 0.67 -6.87 13.95
CA ILE A 39 1.47 -7.83 14.73
C ILE A 39 0.98 -9.27 14.52
N ASN A 40 -0.30 -9.44 14.17
CA ASN A 40 -0.96 -10.76 14.08
C ASN A 40 -1.51 -11.08 12.69
N LYS A 41 -1.17 -10.29 11.66
CA LYS A 41 -1.59 -10.56 10.28
C LYS A 41 -0.35 -10.74 9.42
N GLU A 42 -0.54 -11.43 8.31
CA GLU A 42 0.46 -11.51 7.25
C GLU A 42 0.88 -10.08 6.83
N PRO A 43 2.19 -9.81 6.69
CA PRO A 43 2.63 -8.52 6.18
C PRO A 43 2.23 -8.38 4.71
N TYR A 44 1.82 -7.17 4.35
CA TYR A 44 1.32 -6.87 3.02
C TYR A 44 2.16 -5.78 2.36
N ILE A 45 2.24 -5.85 1.03
CA ILE A 45 2.67 -4.73 0.19
C ILE A 45 1.42 -4.03 -0.33
N PHE A 46 1.41 -2.71 -0.25
CA PHE A 46 0.32 -1.86 -0.73
C PHE A 46 0.79 -1.03 -1.91
N ILE A 47 -0.01 -0.97 -2.96
CA ILE A 47 0.22 -0.09 -4.12
C ILE A 47 -0.95 0.88 -4.22
N ILE A 48 -0.67 2.18 -4.09
CA ILE A 48 -1.67 3.23 -4.23
C ILE A 48 -1.86 3.54 -5.71
N VAL A 49 -3.04 3.27 -6.27
CA VAL A 49 -3.32 3.52 -7.69
C VAL A 49 -4.15 4.77 -7.96
N SER A 50 -4.69 5.38 -6.91
CA SER A 50 -5.37 6.67 -7.00
C SER A 50 -5.60 7.24 -5.61
N GLY A 51 -5.52 8.56 -5.47
CA GLY A 51 -5.79 9.28 -4.22
C GLY A 51 -4.55 9.45 -3.34
N VAL A 52 -4.77 9.91 -2.11
CA VAL A 52 -3.70 10.16 -1.13
C VAL A 52 -4.05 9.52 0.22
N VAL A 53 -3.09 8.85 0.82
CA VAL A 53 -3.14 8.24 2.14
C VAL A 53 -2.18 8.97 3.08
N GLY A 54 -2.68 9.44 4.22
CA GLY A 54 -1.83 9.89 5.32
C GLY A 54 -1.43 8.70 6.18
N ILE A 55 -0.15 8.58 6.51
CA ILE A 55 0.40 7.50 7.32
C ILE A 55 0.62 8.02 8.74
N SER A 56 0.11 7.29 9.73
CA SER A 56 0.23 7.64 11.14
C SER A 56 0.74 6.45 11.95
N SER A 57 1.54 6.75 12.98
CA SER A 57 1.90 5.77 14.00
C SER A 57 0.82 5.68 15.10
N ASN A 58 1.11 4.91 16.15
CA ASN A 58 0.35 4.84 17.40
C ASN A 58 0.01 6.20 18.06
N THR A 59 0.67 7.29 17.68
CA THR A 59 0.38 8.64 18.18
C THR A 59 -0.78 9.34 17.48
N ASN A 60 -1.31 8.77 16.39
CA ASN A 60 -2.27 9.40 15.46
C ASN A 60 -1.78 10.70 14.80
N ALA A 61 -0.52 11.10 15.03
CA ALA A 61 0.10 12.15 14.23
C ALA A 61 0.48 11.58 12.86
N MET A 62 0.17 12.32 11.79
CA MET A 62 0.64 11.97 10.45
C MET A 62 2.16 12.15 10.41
N ILE A 63 2.85 11.09 10.03
CA ILE A 63 4.31 11.04 9.91
C ILE A 63 4.77 11.03 8.46
N ASP A 64 3.90 10.64 7.53
CA ASP A 64 4.20 10.55 6.10
C ASP A 64 2.92 10.57 5.24
N PHE A 65 3.07 10.67 3.93
CA PHE A 65 1.99 10.63 2.95
C PHE A 65 2.37 9.75 1.75
N ALA A 66 1.42 8.98 1.25
CA ALA A 66 1.56 8.17 0.05
C ALA A 66 0.48 8.54 -0.97
N GLY A 67 0.89 8.77 -2.21
CA GLY A 67 0.04 9.13 -3.33
C GLY A 67 0.04 8.08 -4.44
N GLU A 68 -0.64 8.40 -5.53
CA GLU A 68 -0.69 7.55 -6.72
C GLU A 68 0.71 7.17 -7.24
N GLY A 69 0.93 5.87 -7.41
CA GLY A 69 2.19 5.28 -7.84
C GLY A 69 3.14 4.94 -6.70
N ASP A 70 2.78 5.18 -5.44
CA ASP A 70 3.60 4.79 -4.30
C ASP A 70 3.36 3.32 -3.91
N LEU A 71 4.46 2.65 -3.56
CA LEU A 71 4.49 1.31 -3.00
C LEU A 71 4.89 1.40 -1.53
N LEU A 72 4.13 0.73 -0.67
CA LEU A 72 4.36 0.68 0.77
C LEU A 72 4.64 -0.76 1.19
N ASP A 73 5.81 -1.01 1.78
CA ASP A 73 6.30 -2.35 2.16
C ASP A 73 6.66 -2.44 3.66
N TYR A 74 5.76 -2.00 4.53
CA TYR A 74 6.05 -1.99 5.95
C TYR A 74 6.17 -3.40 6.53
N ASN A 75 7.33 -3.72 7.11
CA ASN A 75 7.59 -5.00 7.73
C ASN A 75 6.76 -5.18 9.03
N ALA A 76 6.34 -6.42 9.33
CA ALA A 76 5.60 -6.77 10.55
C ALA A 76 6.32 -6.38 11.86
N TYR A 77 7.66 -6.23 11.83
CA TYR A 77 8.46 -5.79 12.98
C TYR A 77 8.54 -4.26 13.16
N SER A 78 7.94 -3.49 12.24
CA SER A 78 7.90 -2.03 12.38
C SER A 78 6.86 -1.60 13.41
N SER A 79 6.94 -0.34 13.85
CA SER A 79 5.92 0.25 14.74
C SER A 79 4.53 0.09 14.13
N TYR A 80 3.48 0.05 14.96
CA TYR A 80 2.10 0.03 14.44
C TYR A 80 1.85 1.26 13.56
N LEU A 81 1.55 1.03 12.28
CA LEU A 81 1.29 2.03 11.25
C LEU A 81 -0.12 1.83 10.72
N SER A 82 -0.81 2.96 10.53
CA SER A 82 -2.13 3.02 9.92
C SER A 82 -2.13 4.04 8.79
N GLY A 83 -2.91 3.75 7.75
CA GLY A 83 -3.18 4.67 6.66
C GLY A 83 -4.58 5.27 6.83
N GLN A 84 -4.74 6.56 6.50
CA GLN A 84 -6.04 7.23 6.41
C GLN A 84 -6.22 7.84 5.03
N ALA A 85 -7.34 7.57 4.38
CA ALA A 85 -7.67 8.19 3.09
C ALA A 85 -7.94 9.70 3.28
N LEU A 86 -7.20 10.54 2.55
CA LEU A 86 -7.32 12.01 2.63
C LEU A 86 -8.15 12.60 1.50
N THR A 87 -8.17 11.92 0.35
CA THR A 87 -9.01 12.26 -0.81
C THR A 87 -10.37 11.58 -0.71
N ASP A 88 -11.34 12.05 -1.51
CA ASP A 88 -12.72 11.52 -1.52
C ASP A 88 -12.78 10.01 -1.78
N LYS A 89 -11.84 9.52 -2.59
CA LYS A 89 -11.63 8.11 -2.87
C LYS A 89 -10.14 7.83 -2.94
N VAL A 90 -9.73 6.71 -2.36
CA VAL A 90 -8.41 6.11 -2.55
C VAL A 90 -8.61 4.69 -3.05
N THR A 91 -7.85 4.29 -4.06
CA THR A 91 -7.83 2.89 -4.54
C THR A 91 -6.46 2.29 -4.27
N ILE A 92 -6.45 1.12 -3.65
CA ILE A 92 -5.24 0.45 -3.19
C ILE A 92 -5.30 -1.01 -3.64
N TRP A 93 -4.20 -1.54 -4.14
CA TRP A 93 -4.00 -2.97 -4.24
C TRP A 93 -3.14 -3.46 -3.08
N ARG A 94 -3.54 -4.56 -2.45
CA ARG A 94 -2.83 -5.22 -1.37
C ARG A 94 -2.43 -6.63 -1.80
N PHE A 95 -1.19 -7.00 -1.53
CA PHE A 95 -0.61 -8.30 -1.87
C PHE A 95 0.09 -8.88 -0.65
N GLY A 96 -0.02 -10.19 -0.43
CA GLY A 96 0.80 -10.87 0.58
C GLY A 96 2.27 -10.64 0.27
N GLN A 97 3.05 -10.18 1.25
CA GLN A 97 4.47 -9.89 1.02
C GLN A 97 5.23 -11.16 0.61
N MET A 98 4.87 -12.31 1.18
CA MET A 98 5.45 -13.60 0.82
C MET A 98 5.07 -14.06 -0.60
N ASP A 99 3.84 -13.79 -1.04
CA ASP A 99 3.42 -14.12 -2.40
C ASP A 99 4.24 -13.32 -3.44
N ILE A 100 4.47 -12.02 -3.18
CA ILE A 100 5.32 -11.20 -4.04
C ILE A 100 6.75 -11.73 -4.06
N PHE A 101 7.35 -12.02 -2.89
CA PHE A 101 8.74 -12.47 -2.81
C PHE A 101 8.96 -13.83 -3.47
N THR A 102 7.98 -14.73 -3.40
CA THR A 102 8.09 -16.05 -4.04
C THR A 102 8.13 -15.95 -5.57
N GLN A 103 7.50 -14.94 -6.16
CA GLN A 103 7.45 -14.79 -7.62
C GLN A 103 8.57 -13.91 -8.20
N ILE A 104 9.25 -13.12 -7.37
CA ILE A 104 10.39 -12.29 -7.80
C ILE A 104 11.74 -13.01 -7.59
N ALA A 105 11.79 -14.03 -6.72
CA ALA A 105 12.97 -14.86 -6.49
C ALA A 105 13.24 -15.86 -7.62
#